data_AF-A0A7C7K6F5-F1
#
_entry.id   AF-A0A7C7K6F5-F1
#
_cell.length_a   1.000
_cell.length_b   1.000
_cell.length_c   1.000
_cell.angle_alpha   90.00
_cell.angle_beta   90.00
_cell.angle_gamma   90.00
#
_symmetry.space_group_name_H-M   'P 1'
#
loop_
_entity.id
_entity.type
_entity.pdbx_description
1 polymer ?
#
loop_
_entity_poly.entity_id
_entity_poly.type
_entity_poly.pdbx_seq_one_letter_code
_entity_poly.pdbx_strand_id
1 'polypeptide(L)' 'TDLALKSIWGSALFLIYYSVFVLGLESLSPGYIERVWNLDALSGLFVLHIPIEELLFAASFGYYWTGLYEHLTWKETVE' A
#
# COMPACT_ATOMS: atom_id res chain seq x y z
N THR A 1 -22.47 -2.89 -0.16
CA THR A 1 -21.86 -1.55 -0.38
C THR A 1 -20.96 -1.13 0.77
N ASP A 2 -21.26 -1.52 2.03
CA ASP A 2 -20.47 -1.20 3.22
C ASP A 2 -19.00 -1.69 3.16
N LEU A 3 -18.77 -2.98 2.90
CA LEU A 3 -17.43 -3.55 2.79
C LEU A 3 -16.57 -2.92 1.67
N ALA A 4 -17.18 -2.61 0.51
CA ALA A 4 -16.45 -1.99 -0.60
C ALA A 4 -15.94 -0.59 -0.22
N LEU A 5 -16.75 0.21 0.49
CA LEU A 5 -16.34 1.54 0.94
C LEU A 5 -15.24 1.45 2.00
N LYS A 6 -15.36 0.53 2.97
CA LYS A 6 -14.30 0.28 3.97
C LYS A 6 -12.99 -0.15 3.33
N SER A 7 -13.05 -0.97 2.28
CA SER A 7 -11.86 -1.46 1.56
C SER A 7 -11.18 -0.35 0.77
N ILE A 8 -11.94 0.59 0.20
CA ILE A 8 -11.40 1.81 -0.42
C ILE A 8 -10.67 2.67 0.63
N TRP A 9 -11.28 2.85 1.81
CA TRP A 9 -10.62 3.57 2.90
C TRP A 9 -9.36 2.87 3.42
N GLY A 10 -9.37 1.54 3.52
CA GLY A 10 -8.18 0.76 3.88
C GLY A 10 -7.05 0.90 2.87
N SER A 11 -7.39 0.84 1.58
CA SER A 11 -6.47 1.10 0.46
C SER A 11 -5.86 2.50 0.53
N ALA A 12 -6.69 3.54 0.68
CA ALA A 12 -6.23 4.92 0.79
C ALA A 12 -5.34 5.15 2.01
N LEU A 13 -5.72 4.62 3.18
CA LEU A 13 -4.96 4.75 4.42
C LEU A 13 -3.59 4.08 4.30
N PHE A 14 -3.54 2.85 3.79
CA PHE A 14 -2.28 2.12 3.63
C PHE A 14 -1.38 2.75 2.58
N LEU A 15 -1.96 3.23 1.47
CA LEU A 15 -1.23 3.95 0.43
C LEU A 15 -0.55 5.20 1.00
N ILE A 16 -1.28 6.02 1.75
CA ILE A 16 -0.71 7.24 2.38
C ILE A 16 0.39 6.86 3.38
N TYR A 17 0.11 5.91 4.27
CA TYR A 17 1.06 5.45 5.26
C TYR A 17 2.37 4.94 4.62
N TYR A 18 2.24 4.07 3.62
CA TYR A 18 3.37 3.51 2.89
C TYR A 18 4.14 4.59 2.14
N SER A 19 3.45 5.49 1.45
CA SER A 19 4.10 6.59 0.71
C SER A 19 4.90 7.49 1.66
N VAL A 20 4.36 7.83 2.84
CA VAL A 20 5.08 8.62 3.85
C VAL A 20 6.33 7.88 4.34
N PHE A 21 6.24 6.56 4.57
CA PHE A 21 7.39 5.76 4.98
C PHE A 21 8.48 5.74 3.91
N VAL A 22 8.11 5.49 2.65
CA VAL A 22 9.03 5.43 1.53
C VAL A 22 9.69 6.79 1.24
N LEU A 23 8.91 7.88 1.25
CA LEU A 23 9.45 9.24 1.11
C LEU A 23 10.37 9.60 2.29
N GLY A 24 10.04 9.17 3.50
CA GLY A 24 10.90 9.32 4.67
C GLY A 24 12.23 8.61 4.51
N LEU A 25 12.21 7.37 3.99
CA LEU A 25 13.41 6.59 3.72
C LEU A 25 14.29 7.27 2.65
N GLU A 26 13.69 7.72 1.55
CA GLU A 26 14.38 8.44 0.49
C GLU A 26 14.99 9.77 0.99
N SER A 27 14.29 10.47 1.89
CA SER A 27 14.81 11.69 2.52
C SER A 27 16.01 11.43 3.44
N LEU A 28 16.04 10.28 4.12
CA LEU A 28 17.14 9.87 4.98
C LEU A 28 18.33 9.32 4.19
N SER A 29 18.08 8.70 3.03
CA SER A 29 19.09 8.14 2.15
C SER A 29 18.75 8.42 0.69
N PRO A 30 19.20 9.57 0.15
CA PRO A 30 18.88 9.96 -1.23
C PRO A 30 19.37 8.94 -2.26
N GLY A 31 18.50 8.58 -3.20
CA GLY A 31 18.68 7.58 -4.25
C GLY A 31 18.71 6.14 -3.71
N TYR A 32 18.30 5.88 -2.48
CA TYR A 32 18.29 4.52 -1.93
C TYR A 32 17.29 3.63 -2.69
N ILE A 33 16.09 4.15 -2.94
CA ILE A 33 15.05 3.40 -3.65
C ILE A 33 15.54 3.04 -5.06
N GLU A 34 16.09 4.00 -5.78
CA GLU A 34 16.59 3.78 -7.14
C GLU A 34 17.80 2.83 -7.20
N ARG A 35 18.59 2.70 -6.14
CA ARG A 35 19.77 1.82 -6.14
C ARG A 35 19.51 0.42 -5.62
N VAL A 36 18.59 0.28 -4.66
CA VAL A 36 18.38 -0.97 -3.90
C VAL A 36 17.04 -1.61 -4.21
N TRP A 37 16.02 -0.80 -4.53
CA TRP A 37 14.67 -1.26 -4.85
C TRP A 37 14.34 -1.17 -6.35
N ASN A 38 15.23 -0.61 -7.17
CA ASN A 38 15.10 -0.68 -8.63
C ASN A 38 15.49 -2.09 -9.11
N LEU A 39 14.48 -2.93 -9.29
CA LEU A 39 14.61 -4.20 -9.99
C LEU A 39 14.57 -3.91 -11.50
N ASP A 40 15.50 -4.49 -12.28
CA ASP A 40 15.56 -4.37 -13.74
C ASP A 40 14.25 -4.71 -14.48
N ALA A 41 13.31 -5.39 -13.79
CA ALA A 41 12.01 -5.78 -14.30
C ALA A 41 10.88 -4.74 -14.08
N LEU A 42 11.13 -3.63 -13.37
CA LEU A 42 10.12 -2.58 -13.17
C LEU A 42 9.86 -1.82 -14.48
N SER A 43 8.66 -1.26 -14.63
CA SER A 43 8.27 -0.50 -15.84
C SER A 43 9.08 0.79 -16.05
N GLY A 44 9.83 1.23 -15.03
CA GLY A 44 10.56 2.50 -15.04
C GLY A 44 9.67 3.73 -14.86
N LEU A 45 8.40 3.56 -14.49
CA LEU A 45 7.48 4.66 -14.21
C LEU A 45 7.55 5.07 -12.74
N PHE A 46 7.83 6.36 -12.50
CA PHE A 46 7.97 6.92 -11.16
C PHE A 46 6.94 8.02 -10.87
N VAL A 47 6.43 8.03 -9.64
CA VAL A 47 5.61 9.09 -9.07
C VAL A 47 6.29 9.56 -7.79
N LEU A 48 6.70 10.82 -7.73
CA LEU A 48 7.41 11.40 -6.57
C LEU A 48 8.66 10.57 -6.14
N HIS A 49 9.44 10.06 -7.09
CA HIS A 49 10.60 9.17 -6.87
C HIS A 49 10.25 7.77 -6.31
N ILE A 50 8.98 7.38 -6.34
CA ILE A 50 8.51 6.04 -5.97
C ILE A 50 8.05 5.31 -7.24
N PRO A 51 8.48 4.04 -7.46
CA PRO A 51 7.95 3.23 -8.56
C PRO A 51 6.42 3.11 -8.47
N ILE A 52 5.72 3.19 -9.60
CA ILE A 52 4.26 3.09 -9.61
C ILE A 52 3.78 1.74 -9.08
N GLU A 53 4.54 0.68 -9.31
CA GLU A 53 4.27 -0.69 -8.84
C GLU A 53 4.20 -0.76 -7.32
N GLU A 54 5.05 0.00 -6.61
CA GLU A 54 5.06 0.08 -5.16
C GLU A 54 3.79 0.78 -4.62
N LEU A 55 3.31 1.82 -5.31
CA LEU A 55 2.06 2.49 -4.97
C LEU A 55 0.85 1.58 -5.23
N LEU A 56 0.85 0.86 -6.35
CA LEU A 56 -0.19 -0.11 -6.69
C LEU A 56 -0.19 -1.29 -5.72
N PHE A 57 0.99 -1.76 -5.31
CA PHE A 57 1.15 -2.76 -4.27
C PHE A 57 0.54 -2.28 -2.95
N ALA A 58 0.89 -1.08 -2.49
CA ALA A 58 0.34 -0.52 -1.26
C ALA A 58 -1.18 -0.38 -1.31
N ALA A 59 -1.72 0.17 -2.40
CA ALA A 59 -3.16 0.31 -2.58
C ALA A 59 -3.88 -1.06 -2.59
N SER A 60 -3.33 -2.04 -3.30
CA SER A 60 -3.91 -3.39 -3.40
C SER A 60 -3.84 -4.12 -2.07
N PHE A 61 -2.72 -3.99 -1.35
CA PHE A 61 -2.53 -4.57 -0.03
C PHE A 61 -3.51 -4.00 0.98
N GLY A 62 -3.69 -2.67 1.03
CA GLY A 62 -4.66 -2.03 1.92
C GLY A 62 -6.10 -2.47 1.63
N TYR A 63 -6.46 -2.63 0.35
CA TYR A 63 -7.77 -3.15 -0.05
C TYR A 63 -7.97 -4.61 0.42
N TYR A 64 -6.99 -5.47 0.15
CA TYR A 64 -7.00 -6.87 0.57
C TYR A 64 -7.09 -7.01 2.09
N TRP A 65 -6.30 -6.21 2.83
CA TRP A 65 -6.22 -6.26 4.28
C TRP A 65 -7.57 -5.96 4.94
N THR A 66 -8.36 -5.04 4.40
CA THR A 66 -9.71 -4.78 4.91
C THR A 66 -10.60 -6.02 4.84
N GLY A 67 -10.60 -6.72 3.70
CA GLY A 67 -11.38 -7.95 3.56
C GLY A 67 -10.91 -9.07 4.49
N LEU A 68 -9.58 -9.23 4.61
CA LEU A 68 -8.99 -10.19 5.55
C LEU A 68 -9.35 -9.85 7.01
N TYR A 69 -9.21 -8.58 7.40
CA TYR A 69 -9.52 -8.12 8.75
C TYR A 69 -10.99 -8.36 9.11
N GLU A 70 -11.92 -8.04 8.19
CA GLU A 70 -13.34 -8.32 8.41
C GLU A 70 -13.60 -9.83 8.53
N HIS A 71 -12.96 -10.67 7.73
CA HIS A 71 -13.13 -12.13 7.83
C HIS A 71 -12.57 -12.69 9.15
N LEU A 72 -11.42 -12.20 9.61
CA LEU A 72 -10.78 -12.66 10.85
C LEU A 72 -11.50 -12.17 12.11
N THR A 73 -12.08 -10.98 12.06
CA THR A 73 -12.79 -10.38 13.21
C THR A 73 -14.30 -10.60 13.17
N TRP A 74 -14.77 -11.38 12.18
CA TRP A 74 -16.17 -11.77 12.07
C TRP A 74 -16.61 -12.45 13.37
N LYS A 75 -17.47 -11.77 14.12
CA LYS A 75 -18.19 -12.39 15.23
C LYS A 75 -19.48 -12.95 14.65
N GLU A 76 -19.61 -14.27 14.61
CA GLU A 76 -20.93 -14.88 14.48
C GLU A 76 -21.71 -14.45 15.72
N THR A 77 -22.71 -13.58 15.55
CA THR A 77 -23.78 -13.45 16.52
C THR A 77 -24.51 -14.78 16.52
N VAL A 78 -24.11 -15.65 17.45
CA VAL A 78 -24.85 -16.87 17.79
C VAL A 78 -26.13 -16.40 18.46
N GLU A 79 -27.26 -16.46 17.75
CA GLU A 79 -28.60 -16.38 18.33
C GLU A 79 -29.00 -17.71 18.98
#